data_AF-A0A1Q3SFT4-F1
#
_entry.id   AF-A0A1Q3SFT4-F1
#
_cell.length_a   1.000
_cell.length_b   1.000
_cell.length_c   1.000
_cell.angle_alpha   90.00
_cell.angle_beta   90.00
_cell.angle_gamma   90.00
#
_symmetry.space_group_name_H-M   'P 1'
#
loop_
_entity.id
_entity.type
_entity.pdbx_description
1 polymer ?
#
loop_
_entity_poly.entity_id
_entity_poly.type
_entity_poly.pdbx_seq_one_letter_code
_entity_poly.pdbx_strand_id
1 'polypeptide(L)'
;MVLPVHEPYLSLQHILEEIFLLNVHFDSTQNYKKMYKHLHEAAEKVAEYELRTENRKEKTKLDNFFIKLFENDNKIDEKIYQNIIQSNITQVSLKQNIEVFSVAKNRFLHLSHPDNPLNAFYTSMLGHHYHPLKKNNIPYLAFEGLNHTGRKCLRIGAQTQGKDKVNPVFERYLLANARRKTKQKKQHRYDYVYINLLKTESSSQDKKKNGIAKIVDDFVRNSEGARASSLETLNFVKDLNAAVITLPADGDFFLGEYSMKKGAKTENLTPTSLHALLITVKESIQHNRNDFYMTKEVKRKLFGDNFNNGKIEMLFQDAVSSILGKQSDLNKIMISAEVRNAILFQFIKSNLTEYILKTLNPKAYNICCKDGIDRGAIHNLWHQMNLMHTLDQPMTKAQFYQYLDAPAIIVKYRPLNHNRNLIWNALRFRMINDVAFRGNHPWAIEWLKENVPHYVLSEEKKWVLDQLNKMSITINQPQIATTIYQESTKLKQKAVVCPLYHAHLHKRSTFVTRIDDIYQRKIDSPALAC
;
A
#
# COMPACT_ATOMS: atom_id res chain seq x y z
N MET A 1 17.92 21.31 20.19
CA MET A 1 17.49 22.14 19.04
C MET A 1 16.89 23.40 19.62
N VAL A 2 17.51 24.57 19.43
CA VAL A 2 16.93 25.82 19.96
C VAL A 2 15.85 26.30 19.00
N LEU A 3 14.60 26.34 19.46
CA LEU A 3 13.44 26.78 18.69
C LEU A 3 13.15 28.28 18.94
N PRO A 4 12.43 28.96 18.02
CA PRO A 4 12.01 30.35 18.23
C PRO A 4 11.16 30.53 19.49
N VAL A 5 11.22 31.71 20.11
CA VAL A 5 10.43 32.06 21.32
C VAL A 5 9.01 32.46 20.90
N HIS A 6 8.25 31.49 20.40
CA HIS A 6 6.82 31.61 20.11
C HIS A 6 6.08 30.41 20.73
N GLU A 7 4.86 30.63 21.23
CA GLU A 7 4.09 29.62 21.99
C GLU A 7 4.01 28.23 21.30
N PRO A 8 3.75 28.13 19.99
CA PRO A 8 3.67 26.82 19.33
C PRO A 8 4.97 26.01 19.46
N TYR A 9 6.12 26.68 19.34
CA TYR A 9 7.43 26.02 19.41
C TYR A 9 7.82 25.63 20.83
N LEU A 10 7.46 26.45 21.83
CA LEU A 10 7.69 26.12 23.23
C LEU A 10 6.91 24.85 23.64
N SER A 11 5.67 24.71 23.16
CA SER A 11 4.87 23.50 23.37
C SER A 11 5.52 22.26 22.74
N LEU A 12 6.08 22.38 21.53
CA LEU A 12 6.81 21.28 20.88
C LEU A 12 8.14 20.98 21.57
N GLN A 13 8.86 21.99 22.04
CA GLN A 13 10.12 21.80 22.76
C GLN A 13 9.90 21.00 24.03
N HIS A 14 8.91 21.39 24.84
CA HIS A 14 8.61 20.73 26.11
C HIS A 14 8.31 19.23 25.93
N ILE A 15 7.45 18.86 24.97
CA ILE A 15 7.15 17.44 24.74
C ILE A 15 8.35 16.67 24.18
N LEU A 16 9.23 17.32 23.40
CA LEU A 16 10.46 16.69 22.91
C LEU A 16 11.47 16.47 24.05
N GLU A 17 11.54 17.36 25.03
CA GLU A 17 12.34 17.19 26.24
C GLU A 17 11.80 16.04 27.11
N GLU A 18 10.48 15.95 27.30
CA GLU A 18 9.86 14.80 27.98
C GLU A 18 10.19 13.47 27.27
N ILE A 19 10.09 13.43 25.94
CA ILE A 19 10.42 12.23 25.15
C ILE A 19 11.91 11.89 25.25
N PHE A 20 12.79 12.90 25.28
CA PHE A 20 14.23 12.69 25.38
C PHE A 20 14.66 12.06 26.71
N LEU A 21 13.89 12.31 27.78
CA LEU A 21 14.11 11.73 29.10
C LEU A 21 13.59 10.29 29.23
N LEU A 22 12.86 9.78 28.24
CA LEU A 22 12.39 8.40 28.26
C LEU A 22 13.56 7.41 28.20
N ASN A 23 13.46 6.35 28.98
CA ASN A 23 14.36 5.21 28.88
C ASN A 23 14.26 4.58 27.47
N VAL A 24 15.38 4.10 26.96
CA VAL A 24 15.44 3.33 25.70
C VAL A 24 14.62 2.04 25.81
N HIS A 25 14.47 1.51 27.03
CA HIS A 25 13.62 0.37 27.32
C HIS A 25 12.18 0.78 27.61
N PHE A 26 11.24 -0.08 27.20
CA PHE A 26 9.82 0.11 27.47
C PHE A 26 9.55 0.10 28.98
N ASP A 27 8.87 1.13 29.47
CA ASP A 27 8.46 1.30 30.86
C ASP A 27 6.93 1.33 30.93
N SER A 28 6.34 0.26 31.48
CA SER A 28 4.88 0.12 31.60
C SER A 28 4.22 1.16 32.50
N THR A 29 5.00 1.92 33.29
CA THR A 29 4.46 3.03 34.09
C THR A 29 4.23 4.29 33.26
N GLN A 30 4.84 4.38 32.07
CA GLN A 30 4.69 5.52 31.17
C GLN A 30 3.42 5.43 30.34
N ASN A 31 2.73 6.57 30.18
CA ASN A 31 1.57 6.67 29.30
C ASN A 31 1.97 7.10 27.89
N TYR A 32 2.60 6.20 27.14
CA TYR A 32 3.06 6.46 25.76
C TYR A 32 1.96 6.96 24.83
N LYS A 33 0.71 6.49 25.02
CA LYS A 33 -0.45 6.96 24.25
C LYS A 33 -0.70 8.44 24.46
N LYS A 34 -0.67 8.91 25.71
CA LYS A 34 -0.83 10.33 26.05
C LYS A 34 0.32 11.17 25.50
N MET A 35 1.56 10.71 25.65
CA MET A 35 2.74 11.41 25.11
C MET A 35 2.69 11.54 23.59
N TYR A 36 2.34 10.46 22.89
CA TYR A 36 2.20 10.47 21.44
C TYR A 36 1.09 11.43 20.97
N LYS A 37 -0.05 11.45 21.67
CA LYS A 37 -1.11 12.43 21.41
C LYS A 37 -0.62 13.87 21.58
N HIS A 38 0.07 14.16 22.69
CA HIS A 38 0.61 15.50 22.96
C HIS A 38 1.66 15.92 21.91
N LEU A 39 2.52 14.99 21.47
CA LEU A 39 3.49 15.25 20.40
C LEU A 39 2.78 15.69 19.11
N HIS A 40 1.72 14.99 18.72
CA HIS A 40 0.94 15.35 17.52
C HIS A 40 0.21 16.68 17.67
N GLU A 41 -0.34 16.98 18.84
CA GLU A 41 -1.01 18.27 19.10
C GLU A 41 -0.02 19.44 19.05
N ALA A 42 1.17 19.28 19.63
CA ALA A 42 2.22 20.29 19.55
C ALA A 42 2.75 20.46 18.12
N ALA A 43 3.00 19.35 17.41
CA ALA A 43 3.42 19.37 16.02
C ALA A 43 2.37 20.03 15.10
N GLU A 44 1.09 19.85 15.39
CA GLU A 44 -0.03 20.47 14.69
C GLU A 44 -0.02 21.99 14.85
N LYS A 45 0.08 22.50 16.10
CA LYS A 45 0.19 23.94 16.36
C LYS A 45 1.35 24.57 15.59
N VAL A 46 2.52 23.93 15.61
CA VAL A 46 3.71 24.39 14.88
C VAL A 46 3.49 24.36 13.38
N ALA A 47 2.93 23.27 12.84
CA ALA A 47 2.65 23.16 11.42
C ALA A 47 1.68 24.24 10.93
N GLU A 48 0.61 24.51 11.67
CA GLU A 48 -0.35 25.58 11.33
C GLU A 48 0.29 26.96 11.34
N TYR A 49 1.14 27.23 12.34
CA TYR A 49 1.89 28.48 12.41
C TYR A 49 2.85 28.63 11.23
N GLU A 50 3.69 27.61 10.97
CA GLU A 50 4.71 27.64 9.91
C GLU A 50 4.07 27.74 8.52
N LEU A 51 2.98 27.02 8.25
CA LEU A 51 2.29 27.07 6.96
C LEU A 51 1.68 28.45 6.64
N ARG A 52 1.40 29.27 7.66
CA ARG A 52 0.86 30.64 7.51
C ARG A 52 1.93 31.72 7.46
N THR A 53 3.04 31.54 8.15
CA THR A 53 3.99 32.62 8.45
C THR A 53 5.33 32.47 7.73
N GLU A 54 5.74 31.25 7.38
CA GLU A 54 7.06 31.03 6.82
C GLU A 54 7.12 31.21 5.30
N ASN A 55 8.32 31.54 4.83
CA ASN A 55 8.64 31.44 3.41
C ASN A 55 8.61 29.97 2.97
N ARG A 56 7.56 29.58 2.26
CA ARG A 56 7.34 28.21 1.74
C ARG A 56 8.49 27.69 0.86
N LYS A 57 9.35 28.56 0.31
CA LYS A 57 10.50 28.17 -0.53
C LYS A 57 11.75 27.77 0.26
N GLU A 58 11.87 28.16 1.52
CA GLU A 58 13.11 28.01 2.29
C GLU A 58 13.08 26.82 3.24
N LYS A 59 14.21 26.09 3.32
CA LYS A 59 14.37 24.98 4.24
C LYS A 59 14.38 25.49 5.68
N THR A 60 13.68 24.80 6.58
CA THR A 60 13.65 25.18 8.01
C THR A 60 14.36 24.16 8.89
N LYS A 61 14.59 24.53 10.16
CA LYS A 61 15.20 23.65 11.17
C LYS A 61 14.31 22.43 11.48
N LEU A 62 12.99 22.57 11.32
CA LEU A 62 12.00 21.52 11.62
C LEU A 62 11.68 20.58 10.45
N ASP A 63 12.18 20.83 9.24
CA ASP A 63 11.92 19.94 8.10
C ASP A 63 12.30 18.48 8.39
N ASN A 64 13.45 18.26 9.04
CA ASN A 64 13.87 16.91 9.42
C ASN A 64 12.96 16.27 10.47
N PHE A 65 12.36 17.07 11.37
CA PHE A 65 11.43 16.58 12.38
C PHE A 65 10.14 16.07 11.73
N PHE A 66 9.51 16.89 10.87
CA PHE A 66 8.30 16.47 10.15
C PHE A 66 8.56 15.28 9.22
N ILE A 67 9.71 15.22 8.56
CA ILE A 67 10.09 14.04 7.76
C ILE A 67 10.16 12.79 8.64
N LYS A 68 10.83 12.84 9.80
CA LYS A 68 10.96 11.69 10.71
C LYS A 68 9.64 11.25 11.32
N LEU A 69 8.68 12.17 11.50
CA LEU A 69 7.36 11.83 12.03
C LEU A 69 6.59 10.88 11.09
N PHE A 70 6.76 11.02 9.78
CA PHE A 70 6.08 10.19 8.77
C PHE A 70 6.96 9.05 8.24
N GLU A 71 8.22 9.34 7.87
CA GLU A 71 9.21 8.35 7.42
C GLU A 71 9.84 7.61 8.61
N ASN A 72 9.01 7.16 9.55
CA ASN A 72 9.42 6.52 10.79
C ASN A 72 9.78 5.05 10.55
N ASP A 73 11.04 4.69 10.76
CA ASP A 73 11.53 3.33 10.59
C ASP A 73 11.47 2.52 11.91
N ASN A 74 10.28 2.43 12.50
CA ASN A 74 10.09 1.76 13.80
C ASN A 74 10.02 0.23 13.72
N LYS A 75 10.04 -0.34 12.51
CA LYS A 75 9.93 -1.79 12.20
C LYS A 75 8.76 -2.48 12.92
N ILE A 76 7.66 -1.75 13.16
CA ILE A 76 6.51 -2.28 13.91
C ILE A 76 5.87 -3.48 13.20
N ASP A 77 5.84 -3.45 11.88
CA ASP A 77 5.37 -4.51 11.01
C ASP A 77 6.22 -5.79 11.11
N GLU A 78 7.54 -5.68 11.16
CA GLU A 78 8.45 -6.79 11.41
C GLU A 78 8.26 -7.38 12.81
N LYS A 79 8.16 -6.52 13.84
CA LYS A 79 7.93 -6.95 15.22
C LYS A 79 6.60 -7.66 15.39
N ILE A 80 5.53 -7.14 14.79
CA ILE A 80 4.21 -7.79 14.81
C ILE A 80 4.28 -9.14 14.08
N TYR A 81 5.00 -9.21 12.97
CA TYR A 81 5.16 -10.46 12.25
C TYR A 81 5.89 -11.54 13.08
N GLN A 82 7.04 -11.19 13.64
CA GLN A 82 7.88 -12.11 14.43
C GLN A 82 7.20 -12.61 15.70
N ASN A 83 6.43 -11.75 16.37
CA ASN A 83 5.83 -12.07 17.67
C ASN A 83 4.40 -12.61 17.58
N ILE A 84 3.62 -12.22 16.56
CA ILE A 84 2.18 -12.53 16.50
C ILE A 84 1.84 -13.39 15.28
N ILE A 85 2.36 -13.04 14.09
CA ILE A 85 1.87 -13.60 12.83
C ILE A 85 2.53 -14.93 12.47
N GLN A 86 3.81 -15.14 12.82
CA GLN A 86 4.69 -16.30 12.51
C GLN A 86 4.20 -17.27 11.41
N SER A 87 5.01 -17.55 10.39
CA SER A 87 4.61 -18.41 9.26
C SER A 87 3.89 -19.71 9.70
N ASN A 88 2.73 -19.99 9.09
CA ASN A 88 1.85 -21.17 9.28
C ASN A 88 0.78 -21.08 10.38
N ILE A 89 0.50 -19.90 10.93
CA ILE A 89 -0.64 -19.70 11.83
C ILE A 89 -1.95 -19.59 11.01
N THR A 90 -2.94 -20.42 11.33
CA THR A 90 -4.30 -20.34 10.77
C THR A 90 -5.01 -19.05 11.21
N GLN A 91 -6.06 -18.60 10.51
CA GLN A 91 -6.77 -17.38 10.92
C GLN A 91 -7.37 -17.49 12.35
N VAL A 92 -7.76 -18.70 12.77
CA VAL A 92 -8.27 -18.97 14.12
C VAL A 92 -7.16 -18.84 15.16
N SER A 93 -6.02 -19.49 14.93
CA SER A 93 -4.87 -19.40 15.84
C SER A 93 -4.27 -17.99 15.87
N LEU A 94 -4.35 -17.24 14.77
CA LEU A 94 -3.92 -15.84 14.73
C LEU A 94 -4.80 -14.96 15.63
N LYS A 95 -6.12 -15.17 15.64
CA LYS A 95 -7.01 -14.45 16.56
C LYS A 95 -6.68 -14.76 18.01
N GLN A 96 -6.48 -16.03 18.34
CA GLN A 96 -6.08 -16.47 19.68
C GLN A 96 -4.75 -15.85 20.11
N ASN A 97 -3.75 -15.84 19.21
CA ASN A 97 -2.47 -15.18 19.48
C ASN A 97 -2.66 -13.69 19.72
N ILE A 98 -3.44 -13.00 18.89
CA ILE A 98 -3.74 -11.58 19.11
C ILE A 98 -4.38 -11.35 20.49
N GLU A 99 -5.33 -12.17 20.91
CA GLU A 99 -5.94 -12.10 22.25
C GLU A 99 -4.88 -12.27 23.35
N VAL A 100 -4.02 -13.29 23.24
CA VAL A 100 -2.91 -13.54 24.18
C VAL A 100 -1.95 -12.34 24.26
N PHE A 101 -1.68 -11.69 23.13
CA PHE A 101 -0.79 -10.52 23.05
C PHE A 101 -1.46 -9.19 23.41
N SER A 102 -2.80 -9.10 23.41
CA SER A 102 -3.55 -7.86 23.71
C SER A 102 -4.08 -7.78 25.15
N VAL A 103 -4.31 -8.91 25.83
CA VAL A 103 -4.95 -8.97 27.16
C VAL A 103 -3.96 -9.09 28.33
N ALA A 104 -2.70 -9.43 28.09
CA ALA A 104 -1.71 -9.63 29.16
C ALA A 104 -1.18 -8.31 29.76
N LYS A 105 -1.28 -8.16 31.09
CA LYS A 105 -0.89 -6.96 31.88
C LYS A 105 0.59 -6.55 31.83
N ASN A 106 1.48 -7.33 31.20
CA ASN A 106 2.94 -7.20 31.32
C ASN A 106 3.69 -7.11 29.96
N ARG A 107 3.22 -6.35 28.96
CA ARG A 107 3.83 -6.45 27.61
C ARG A 107 4.18 -5.13 26.90
N PHE A 108 5.33 -5.20 26.22
CA PHE A 108 5.97 -4.29 25.25
C PHE A 108 5.07 -3.72 24.14
N LEU A 109 3.85 -4.25 23.98
CA LEU A 109 2.90 -3.92 22.92
C LEU A 109 1.52 -3.75 23.57
N HIS A 110 1.22 -2.55 24.08
CA HIS A 110 -0.13 -2.18 24.52
C HIS A 110 -1.04 -1.99 23.31
N LEU A 111 -1.48 -3.12 22.75
CA LEU A 111 -2.36 -3.20 21.61
C LEU A 111 -3.83 -3.04 22.06
N SER A 112 -4.23 -1.82 22.44
CA SER A 112 -5.65 -1.51 22.75
C SER A 112 -6.27 -0.61 21.69
N HIS A 113 -7.46 -0.97 21.21
CA HIS A 113 -8.24 -0.09 20.35
C HIS A 113 -8.75 1.09 21.19
N PRO A 114 -8.47 2.35 20.80
CA PRO A 114 -8.82 3.50 21.62
C PRO A 114 -10.32 3.77 21.70
N ASP A 115 -11.14 3.15 20.85
CA ASP A 115 -12.58 3.37 20.78
C ASP A 115 -13.36 2.05 20.91
N ASN A 116 -14.49 2.06 21.63
CA ASN A 116 -15.47 0.98 21.51
C ASN A 116 -16.06 0.95 20.08
N PRO A 117 -16.65 -0.17 19.60
CA PRO A 117 -17.18 -0.30 18.25
C PRO A 117 -18.22 0.76 17.84
N LEU A 118 -19.09 1.18 18.77
CA LEU A 118 -20.07 2.25 18.57
C LEU A 118 -19.37 3.62 18.41
N ASN A 119 -18.38 3.95 19.25
CA ASN A 119 -17.60 5.18 19.12
C ASN A 119 -16.73 5.19 17.87
N ALA A 120 -16.15 4.04 17.48
CA ALA A 120 -15.45 3.88 16.22
C ALA A 120 -16.41 4.08 15.05
N PHE A 121 -17.63 3.56 15.14
CA PHE A 121 -18.69 3.78 14.15
C PHE A 121 -19.09 5.25 14.08
N TYR A 122 -19.41 5.93 15.19
CA TYR A 122 -19.81 7.34 15.19
C TYR A 122 -18.68 8.29 14.75
N THR A 123 -17.48 8.13 15.29
CA THR A 123 -16.33 8.98 14.90
C THR A 123 -15.92 8.72 13.45
N SER A 124 -15.98 7.47 12.97
CA SER A 124 -15.70 7.16 11.56
C SER A 124 -16.83 7.65 10.64
N MET A 125 -18.10 7.34 10.91
CA MET A 125 -19.25 7.68 10.07
C MET A 125 -19.51 9.18 10.03
N LEU A 126 -19.65 9.81 11.19
CA LEU A 126 -20.04 11.22 11.29
C LEU A 126 -18.86 12.16 11.08
N GLY A 127 -17.63 11.66 11.16
CA GLY A 127 -16.42 12.41 10.86
C GLY A 127 -16.09 13.57 11.78
N HIS A 128 -16.91 13.82 12.81
CA HIS A 128 -16.58 14.76 13.86
C HIS A 128 -15.37 14.22 14.64
N HIS A 129 -14.21 14.87 14.47
CA HIS A 129 -12.95 14.60 15.18
C HIS A 129 -12.20 13.30 14.85
N TYR A 130 -12.47 12.64 13.71
CA TYR A 130 -11.62 11.51 13.30
C TYR A 130 -10.25 12.02 12.82
N HIS A 131 -9.20 11.62 13.53
CA HIS A 131 -7.81 12.00 13.27
C HIS A 131 -6.93 10.74 13.41
N PRO A 132 -6.59 10.05 12.30
CA PRO A 132 -5.90 8.75 12.36
C PRO A 132 -4.61 8.80 13.16
N LEU A 133 -3.84 9.88 13.01
CA LEU A 133 -2.54 10.03 13.68
C LEU A 133 -2.68 10.17 15.20
N LYS A 134 -3.81 10.65 15.72
CA LYS A 134 -4.03 10.79 17.18
C LYS A 134 -4.60 9.55 17.85
N LYS A 135 -5.08 8.57 17.08
CA LYS A 135 -5.80 7.40 17.60
C LYS A 135 -5.01 6.11 17.51
N ASN A 136 -4.77 5.62 16.30
CA ASN A 136 -4.29 4.25 16.09
C ASN A 136 -3.41 4.09 14.84
N ASN A 137 -3.02 5.18 14.19
CA ASN A 137 -2.24 5.15 12.97
C ASN A 137 -0.87 5.80 13.19
N ILE A 138 0.03 5.03 13.79
CA ILE A 138 1.44 5.42 13.91
C ILE A 138 2.06 5.27 12.52
N PRO A 139 2.61 6.35 11.91
CA PRO A 139 3.32 6.23 10.66
C PRO A 139 4.46 5.24 10.74
N TYR A 140 4.64 4.44 9.70
CA TYR A 140 5.83 3.61 9.54
C TYR A 140 6.21 3.45 8.07
N LEU A 141 7.47 3.14 7.83
CA LEU A 141 7.95 2.67 6.52
C LEU A 141 7.51 1.22 6.33
N ALA A 142 6.72 0.96 5.29
CA ALA A 142 6.34 -0.40 4.94
C ALA A 142 7.58 -1.13 4.41
N PHE A 143 8.03 -2.14 5.15
CA PHE A 143 8.88 -3.22 4.63
C PHE A 143 10.13 -2.73 3.88
N GLU A 144 10.91 -1.87 4.52
CA GLU A 144 12.04 -1.13 3.91
C GLU A 144 13.08 -2.04 3.21
N GLY A 145 13.24 -3.28 3.67
CA GLY A 145 14.15 -4.28 3.09
C GLY A 145 13.76 -4.80 1.69
N LEU A 146 12.56 -4.49 1.21
CA LEU A 146 12.03 -4.95 -0.09
C LEU A 146 11.87 -3.81 -1.09
N ASN A 147 12.44 -2.65 -0.78
CA ASN A 147 12.20 -1.45 -1.57
C ASN A 147 13.16 -1.33 -2.75
N HIS A 148 12.92 -2.14 -3.78
CA HIS A 148 13.79 -2.25 -4.96
C HIS A 148 13.86 -0.99 -5.84
N THR A 149 12.95 -0.03 -5.62
CA THR A 149 12.84 1.20 -6.44
C THR A 149 13.55 2.40 -5.82
N GLY A 150 14.00 2.29 -4.56
CA GLY A 150 14.52 3.41 -3.79
C GLY A 150 13.46 4.45 -3.37
N ARG A 151 12.17 4.15 -3.54
CA ARG A 151 11.04 5.04 -3.20
C ARG A 151 10.40 4.62 -1.89
N LYS A 152 10.41 5.46 -0.86
CA LYS A 152 9.87 5.08 0.46
C LYS A 152 8.36 4.81 0.41
N CYS A 153 7.94 3.58 0.70
CA CYS A 153 6.53 3.24 0.89
C CYS A 153 6.15 3.56 2.33
N LEU A 154 5.24 4.51 2.52
CA LEU A 154 4.73 4.88 3.83
C LEU A 154 3.43 4.15 4.11
N ARG A 155 3.19 3.92 5.39
CA ARG A 155 1.91 3.42 5.91
C ARG A 155 1.37 4.44 6.88
N ILE A 156 0.47 5.26 6.34
CA ILE A 156 -0.27 6.27 7.10
C ILE A 156 -1.72 6.22 6.66
N GLY A 157 -2.64 6.49 7.59
CA GLY A 157 -4.07 6.65 7.33
C GLY A 157 -4.40 7.95 6.60
N ALA A 158 -5.69 8.17 6.34
CA ALA A 158 -6.16 9.36 5.63
C ALA A 158 -5.80 10.65 6.38
N GLN A 159 -5.05 11.53 5.72
CA GLN A 159 -4.50 12.73 6.36
C GLN A 159 -5.47 13.92 6.32
N THR A 160 -6.67 13.68 6.84
CA THR A 160 -7.72 14.70 7.00
C THR A 160 -8.04 14.92 8.46
N GLN A 161 -8.34 16.16 8.83
CA GLN A 161 -8.96 16.54 10.10
C GLN A 161 -10.44 16.80 9.86
N GLY A 162 -11.29 15.96 10.41
CA GLY A 162 -12.73 16.08 10.13
C GLY A 162 -13.09 15.58 8.73
N LYS A 163 -13.98 16.29 8.04
CA LYS A 163 -14.45 15.93 6.69
C LYS A 163 -13.81 16.76 5.58
N ASP A 164 -13.34 17.97 5.88
CA ASP A 164 -13.10 19.02 4.90
C ASP A 164 -11.72 19.68 4.98
N LYS A 165 -10.90 19.35 5.99
CA LYS A 165 -9.57 19.93 6.19
C LYS A 165 -8.45 18.90 6.05
N VAL A 166 -7.37 19.24 5.36
CA VAL A 166 -6.14 18.44 5.36
C VAL A 166 -5.43 18.60 6.70
N ASN A 167 -4.83 17.53 7.20
CA ASN A 167 -3.99 17.60 8.39
C ASN A 167 -2.77 18.51 8.14
N PRO A 168 -2.63 19.65 8.84
CA PRO A 168 -1.52 20.59 8.64
C PRO A 168 -0.16 19.94 8.91
N VAL A 169 -0.08 18.96 9.81
CA VAL A 169 1.15 18.18 10.04
C VAL A 169 1.57 17.42 8.78
N PHE A 170 0.61 16.90 8.01
CA PHE A 170 0.87 16.22 6.74
C PHE A 170 1.22 17.21 5.64
N GLU A 171 0.50 18.32 5.50
CA GLU A 171 0.85 19.37 4.54
C GLU A 171 2.27 19.89 4.79
N ARG A 172 2.63 20.11 6.07
CA ARG A 172 3.95 20.55 6.47
C ARG A 172 5.05 19.53 6.19
N TYR A 173 4.73 18.24 6.33
CA TYR A 173 5.58 17.13 5.89
C TYR A 173 5.81 17.14 4.38
N LEU A 174 4.76 17.33 3.57
CA LEU A 174 4.89 17.42 2.10
C LEU A 174 5.80 18.58 1.71
N LEU A 175 5.61 19.74 2.34
CA LEU A 175 6.47 20.92 2.14
C LEU A 175 7.94 20.63 2.50
N ALA A 176 8.18 19.97 3.64
CA ALA A 176 9.53 19.56 4.04
C ALA A 176 10.16 18.59 3.02
N ASN A 177 9.37 17.67 2.46
CA ASN A 177 9.83 16.71 1.46
C ASN A 177 10.22 17.41 0.14
N ALA A 178 9.43 18.42 -0.27
CA ALA A 178 9.72 19.24 -1.44
C ALA A 178 10.99 20.08 -1.28
N ARG A 179 11.20 20.68 -0.10
CA ARG A 179 12.42 21.45 0.24
C ARG A 179 13.67 20.57 0.36
N ARG A 180 13.53 19.25 0.52
CA ARG A 180 14.65 18.31 0.61
C ARG A 180 15.37 18.21 -0.74
N LYS A 181 16.38 19.06 -0.95
CA LYS A 181 17.28 19.01 -2.12
C LYS A 181 17.99 17.65 -2.15
N THR A 182 17.63 16.79 -3.10
CA THR A 182 18.52 15.70 -3.54
C THR A 182 19.51 16.28 -4.53
N LYS A 183 20.81 15.94 -4.40
CA LYS A 183 21.87 16.38 -5.33
C LYS A 183 21.56 16.09 -6.82
N GLN A 184 20.58 15.21 -7.10
CA GLN A 184 20.01 15.01 -8.42
C GLN A 184 18.86 16.00 -8.68
N LYS A 185 19.16 17.08 -9.41
CA LYS A 185 18.18 17.89 -10.12
C LYS A 185 17.56 17.06 -11.25
N LYS A 186 16.60 16.18 -10.96
CA LYS A 186 15.71 15.63 -12.01
C LYS A 186 14.49 16.53 -12.08
N GLN A 187 14.48 17.39 -13.10
CA GLN A 187 13.56 18.53 -13.30
C GLN A 187 12.07 18.15 -13.47
N HIS A 188 11.71 16.86 -13.35
CA HIS A 188 10.36 16.34 -13.65
C HIS A 188 9.82 15.32 -12.64
N ARG A 189 10.41 15.26 -11.44
CA ARG A 189 10.03 14.27 -10.42
C ARG A 189 9.04 14.86 -9.41
N TYR A 190 7.98 14.12 -9.06
CA TYR A 190 7.20 14.43 -7.86
C TYR A 190 8.00 14.10 -6.61
N ASP A 191 7.82 14.84 -5.52
CA ASP A 191 8.42 14.48 -4.24
C ASP A 191 7.57 13.44 -3.52
N TYR A 192 6.25 13.51 -3.69
CA TYR A 192 5.31 12.60 -3.05
C TYR A 192 4.17 12.17 -3.98
N VAL A 193 3.76 10.89 -3.89
CA VAL A 193 2.52 10.40 -4.50
C VAL A 193 1.61 9.80 -3.42
N TYR A 194 0.40 10.34 -3.29
CA TYR A 194 -0.65 9.83 -2.41
C TYR A 194 -1.72 9.14 -3.26
N ILE A 195 -1.83 7.82 -3.17
CA ILE A 195 -2.93 7.06 -3.77
C ILE A 195 -4.03 6.93 -2.73
N ASN A 196 -5.09 7.70 -2.92
CA ASN A 196 -6.28 7.71 -2.11
C ASN A 196 -7.24 6.59 -2.54
N LEU A 197 -7.77 5.86 -1.57
CA LEU A 197 -8.72 4.76 -1.78
C LEU A 197 -10.07 5.03 -1.08
N LEU A 198 -10.35 6.30 -0.78
CA LEU A 198 -11.65 6.75 -0.30
C LEU A 198 -12.64 6.86 -1.47
N LYS A 199 -13.93 6.64 -1.20
CA LYS A 199 -14.97 6.84 -2.21
C LYS A 199 -15.10 8.31 -2.59
N THR A 200 -15.31 8.61 -3.87
CA THR A 200 -15.65 9.96 -4.32
C THR A 200 -17.15 10.23 -4.18
N GLU A 201 -17.57 11.47 -4.47
CA GLU A 201 -18.97 11.87 -4.43
C GLU A 201 -19.86 11.04 -5.38
N SER A 202 -21.14 10.91 -5.04
CA SER A 202 -22.11 10.11 -5.83
C SER A 202 -22.36 10.69 -7.22
N SER A 203 -22.19 12.00 -7.40
CA SER A 203 -22.23 12.71 -8.69
C SER A 203 -21.21 12.17 -9.71
N SER A 204 -20.14 11.55 -9.23
CA SER A 204 -19.05 11.01 -10.04
C SER A 204 -19.22 9.53 -10.39
N GLN A 205 -20.38 8.93 -10.11
CA GLN A 205 -20.64 7.49 -10.33
C GLN A 205 -21.61 7.29 -11.50
N ASP A 206 -21.32 6.31 -12.35
CA ASP A 206 -22.21 5.98 -13.49
C ASP A 206 -23.47 5.24 -13.04
N LYS A 207 -23.37 4.41 -12.00
CA LYS A 207 -24.50 3.67 -11.44
C LYS A 207 -25.06 4.40 -10.23
N LYS A 208 -26.36 4.70 -10.27
CA LYS A 208 -27.12 5.25 -9.15
C LYS A 208 -27.83 4.13 -8.40
N LYS A 209 -27.67 4.09 -7.09
CA LYS A 209 -28.43 3.19 -6.21
C LYS A 209 -29.82 3.76 -5.93
N ASN A 210 -30.76 2.89 -5.56
CA ASN A 210 -32.12 3.25 -5.15
C ASN A 210 -32.43 2.77 -3.72
N GLY A 211 -33.47 3.35 -3.10
CA GLY A 211 -33.97 2.93 -1.79
C GLY A 211 -32.98 3.10 -0.62
N ILE A 212 -33.05 2.19 0.36
CA ILE A 212 -32.18 2.22 1.57
C ILE A 212 -30.70 2.13 1.20
N ALA A 213 -30.36 1.34 0.18
CA ALA A 213 -28.99 1.21 -0.30
C ALA A 213 -28.42 2.54 -0.81
N LYS A 214 -29.25 3.39 -1.42
CA LYS A 214 -28.87 4.76 -1.82
C LYS A 214 -28.54 5.62 -0.61
N ILE A 215 -29.41 5.61 0.40
CA ILE A 215 -29.24 6.42 1.62
C ILE A 215 -27.91 6.09 2.30
N VAL A 216 -27.62 4.80 2.45
CA VAL A 216 -26.36 4.34 3.05
C VAL A 216 -25.15 4.72 2.19
N ASP A 217 -25.23 4.53 0.87
CA ASP A 217 -24.12 4.87 -0.03
C ASP A 217 -23.86 6.37 -0.09
N ASP A 218 -24.90 7.19 -0.22
CA ASP A 218 -24.82 8.65 -0.19
C ASP A 218 -24.22 9.14 1.14
N PHE A 219 -24.64 8.57 2.27
CA PHE A 219 -24.06 8.91 3.57
C PHE A 219 -22.55 8.62 3.62
N VAL A 220 -22.14 7.42 3.19
CA VAL A 220 -20.72 7.03 3.17
C VAL A 220 -19.94 7.92 2.20
N ARG A 221 -20.47 8.20 1.01
CA ARG A 221 -19.83 9.04 -0.01
C ARG A 221 -19.77 10.51 0.40
N ASN A 222 -20.75 11.02 1.14
CA ASN A 222 -20.66 12.38 1.69
C ASN A 222 -19.53 12.48 2.72
N SER A 223 -19.29 11.42 3.51
CA SER A 223 -18.23 11.39 4.51
C SER A 223 -16.85 11.12 3.92
N GLU A 224 -16.71 10.13 3.04
CA GLU A 224 -15.45 9.79 2.38
C GLU A 224 -15.10 10.73 1.23
N GLY A 225 -16.09 11.18 0.46
CA GLY A 225 -15.94 12.07 -0.69
C GLY A 225 -15.47 13.46 -0.29
N ALA A 226 -16.00 14.02 0.80
CA ALA A 226 -15.50 15.28 1.35
C ALA A 226 -14.00 15.17 1.70
N ARG A 227 -13.59 14.07 2.36
CA ARG A 227 -12.19 13.83 2.71
C ARG A 227 -11.30 13.62 1.49
N ALA A 228 -11.80 12.87 0.51
CA ALA A 228 -11.11 12.66 -0.77
C ALA A 228 -10.88 14.02 -1.45
N SER A 229 -11.93 14.84 -1.58
CA SER A 229 -11.87 16.18 -2.17
C SER A 229 -10.88 17.08 -1.43
N SER A 230 -10.89 17.10 -0.10
CA SER A 230 -9.90 17.85 0.69
C SER A 230 -8.47 17.43 0.41
N LEU A 231 -8.18 16.13 0.36
CA LEU A 231 -6.85 15.63 0.01
C LEU A 231 -6.47 16.00 -1.44
N GLU A 232 -7.43 15.94 -2.37
CA GLU A 232 -7.23 16.28 -3.77
C GLU A 232 -6.85 17.75 -3.97
N THR A 233 -7.23 18.65 -3.05
CA THR A 233 -6.81 20.06 -3.08
C THR A 233 -5.29 20.25 -3.02
N LEU A 234 -4.55 19.30 -2.45
CA LEU A 234 -3.09 19.35 -2.36
C LEU A 234 -2.42 19.34 -3.73
N ASN A 235 -3.09 18.84 -4.78
CA ASN A 235 -2.59 18.91 -6.14
C ASN A 235 -2.46 20.35 -6.67
N PHE A 236 -3.20 21.31 -6.11
CA PHE A 236 -3.17 22.71 -6.56
C PHE A 236 -2.11 23.54 -5.84
N VAL A 237 -1.49 22.98 -4.79
CA VAL A 237 -0.47 23.65 -3.99
C VAL A 237 0.92 23.29 -4.55
N LYS A 238 1.37 24.05 -5.55
CA LYS A 238 2.55 23.73 -6.38
C LYS A 238 3.84 23.48 -5.61
N ASP A 239 4.05 24.17 -4.48
CA ASP A 239 5.27 24.05 -3.68
C ASP A 239 5.35 22.76 -2.84
N LEU A 240 4.26 22.00 -2.73
CA LEU A 240 4.28 20.66 -2.13
C LEU A 240 4.85 19.61 -3.08
N ASN A 241 4.88 19.89 -4.39
CA ASN A 241 5.30 18.97 -5.45
C ASN A 241 4.78 17.53 -5.23
N ALA A 242 3.50 17.43 -4.88
CA ALA A 242 2.80 16.18 -4.55
C ALA A 242 1.72 15.89 -5.60
N ALA A 243 1.48 14.60 -5.86
CA ALA A 243 0.35 14.14 -6.63
C ALA A 243 -0.60 13.34 -5.72
N VAL A 244 -1.87 13.75 -5.66
CA VAL A 244 -2.94 13.00 -5.01
C VAL A 244 -3.84 12.42 -6.08
N ILE A 245 -3.98 11.09 -6.07
CA ILE A 245 -4.70 10.30 -7.08
C ILE A 245 -5.70 9.41 -6.35
N THR A 246 -6.98 9.51 -6.68
CA THR A 246 -7.99 8.58 -6.14
C THR A 246 -8.19 7.43 -7.10
N LEU A 247 -8.16 6.19 -6.59
CA LEU A 247 -8.38 4.97 -7.34
C LEU A 247 -9.51 4.13 -6.73
N PRO A 248 -10.28 3.38 -7.55
CA PRO A 248 -11.36 2.53 -7.06
C PRO A 248 -10.84 1.40 -6.16
N ALA A 249 -11.57 1.14 -5.07
CA ALA A 249 -11.13 0.19 -4.06
C ALA A 249 -12.18 -0.84 -3.62
N ASP A 250 -13.45 -0.43 -3.42
CA ASP A 250 -14.52 -1.30 -2.89
C ASP A 250 -15.96 -0.85 -3.25
N GLY A 251 -16.15 -0.12 -4.36
CA GLY A 251 -17.45 0.34 -4.85
C GLY A 251 -18.07 -0.52 -5.96
N ASP A 252 -19.27 -0.14 -6.41
CA ASP A 252 -20.06 -0.87 -7.43
C ASP A 252 -19.30 -1.03 -8.75
N PHE A 253 -18.54 -0.03 -9.19
CA PHE A 253 -17.70 -0.17 -10.37
C PHE A 253 -16.61 -1.23 -10.16
N PHE A 254 -15.95 -1.25 -9.01
CA PHE A 254 -14.85 -2.19 -8.75
C PHE A 254 -15.34 -3.62 -8.53
N LEU A 255 -16.42 -3.78 -7.77
CA LEU A 255 -16.97 -5.08 -7.40
C LEU A 255 -17.92 -5.64 -8.47
N GLY A 256 -18.73 -4.79 -9.09
CA GLY A 256 -19.83 -5.24 -9.94
C GLY A 256 -20.75 -6.18 -9.16
N GLU A 257 -21.00 -7.36 -9.72
CA GLU A 257 -21.79 -8.41 -9.09
C GLU A 257 -20.94 -9.32 -8.16
N TYR A 258 -19.67 -9.00 -7.88
CA TYR A 258 -18.85 -9.76 -6.94
C TYR A 258 -19.10 -9.32 -5.49
N SER A 259 -19.40 -10.27 -4.60
CA SER A 259 -19.55 -10.00 -3.17
C SER A 259 -18.25 -10.24 -2.43
N MET A 260 -17.64 -9.19 -1.87
CA MET A 260 -16.47 -9.34 -1.00
C MET A 260 -16.77 -10.23 0.21
N LYS A 261 -17.97 -10.11 0.80
CA LYS A 261 -18.37 -10.90 1.98
C LYS A 261 -18.44 -12.39 1.66
N LYS A 262 -19.07 -12.74 0.55
CA LYS A 262 -19.24 -14.14 0.13
C LYS A 262 -17.98 -14.71 -0.53
N GLY A 263 -17.19 -13.86 -1.19
CA GLY A 263 -16.06 -14.29 -2.03
C GLY A 263 -16.51 -14.95 -3.34
N ALA A 264 -17.69 -14.59 -3.83
CA ALA A 264 -18.35 -15.15 -5.00
C ALA A 264 -19.33 -14.13 -5.61
N LYS A 265 -19.82 -14.39 -6.82
CA LYS A 265 -20.90 -13.61 -7.45
C LYS A 265 -22.18 -13.52 -6.59
N THR A 266 -22.93 -12.46 -6.82
CA THR A 266 -24.32 -12.29 -6.39
C THR A 266 -25.28 -13.03 -7.35
N GLU A 267 -26.53 -13.24 -6.95
CA GLU A 267 -27.48 -14.13 -7.63
C GLU A 267 -27.85 -13.72 -9.06
N ASN A 268 -27.63 -12.46 -9.45
CA ASN A 268 -27.87 -12.01 -10.83
C ASN A 268 -26.62 -12.25 -11.69
N LEU A 269 -26.84 -12.92 -12.84
CA LEU A 269 -25.82 -13.31 -13.80
C LEU A 269 -25.92 -12.44 -15.04
N THR A 270 -25.23 -11.30 -15.08
CA THR A 270 -25.04 -10.60 -16.35
C THR A 270 -23.58 -10.69 -16.76
N PRO A 271 -23.21 -11.61 -17.68
CA PRO A 271 -21.87 -11.66 -18.24
C PRO A 271 -21.47 -10.28 -18.75
N THR A 272 -20.27 -9.83 -18.43
CA THR A 272 -19.75 -8.53 -18.85
C THR A 272 -18.93 -8.71 -20.12
N SER A 273 -19.15 -7.89 -21.15
CA SER A 273 -18.22 -7.83 -22.29
C SER A 273 -16.89 -7.22 -21.86
N LEU A 274 -15.79 -7.90 -22.16
CA LEU A 274 -14.45 -7.42 -21.79
C LEU A 274 -14.08 -6.13 -22.52
N HIS A 275 -14.50 -5.98 -23.79
CA HIS A 275 -14.34 -4.72 -24.52
C HIS A 275 -15.15 -3.57 -23.90
N ALA A 276 -16.41 -3.83 -23.52
CA ALA A 276 -17.22 -2.83 -22.83
C ALA A 276 -16.57 -2.40 -21.51
N LEU A 277 -16.00 -3.33 -20.75
CA LEU A 277 -15.26 -3.03 -19.52
C LEU A 277 -14.05 -2.11 -19.78
N LEU A 278 -13.28 -2.37 -20.85
CA LEU A 278 -12.16 -1.50 -21.24
C LEU A 278 -12.65 -0.08 -21.57
N ILE A 279 -13.73 0.06 -22.34
CA ILE A 279 -14.32 1.37 -22.65
C ILE A 279 -14.68 2.10 -21.36
N THR A 280 -15.40 1.45 -20.43
CA THR A 280 -15.79 2.08 -19.17
C THR A 280 -14.56 2.48 -18.32
N VAL A 281 -13.51 1.66 -18.26
CA VAL A 281 -12.26 2.00 -17.57
C VAL A 281 -11.63 3.26 -18.15
N LYS A 282 -11.53 3.34 -19.48
CA LYS A 282 -10.96 4.51 -20.17
C LYS A 282 -11.76 5.77 -19.88
N GLU A 283 -13.06 5.73 -20.08
CA GLU A 283 -13.95 6.87 -19.84
C GLU A 283 -13.89 7.31 -18.37
N SER A 284 -13.82 6.35 -17.44
CA SER A 284 -13.71 6.66 -16.01
C SER A 284 -12.43 7.42 -15.68
N ILE A 285 -11.29 7.02 -16.25
CA ILE A 285 -10.01 7.72 -16.05
C ILE A 285 -10.01 9.09 -16.74
N GLN A 286 -10.51 9.17 -17.97
CA GLN A 286 -10.53 10.41 -18.74
C GLN A 286 -11.43 11.46 -18.10
N HIS A 287 -12.58 11.05 -17.57
CA HIS A 287 -13.63 11.94 -17.05
C HIS A 287 -13.74 11.97 -15.52
N ASN A 288 -12.79 11.37 -14.79
CA ASN A 288 -12.78 11.29 -13.34
C ASN A 288 -14.08 10.69 -12.75
N ARG A 289 -14.48 9.51 -13.23
CA ARG A 289 -15.67 8.80 -12.76
C ARG A 289 -15.31 7.53 -11.99
N ASN A 290 -16.29 6.96 -11.31
CA ASN A 290 -16.21 5.65 -10.67
C ASN A 290 -15.03 5.53 -9.69
N ASP A 291 -14.80 6.56 -8.89
CA ASP A 291 -13.69 6.70 -7.94
C ASP A 291 -12.29 6.78 -8.59
N PHE A 292 -12.20 6.99 -9.92
CA PHE A 292 -10.97 7.51 -10.53
C PHE A 292 -10.96 9.03 -10.42
N TYR A 293 -9.94 9.59 -9.78
CA TYR A 293 -9.69 11.02 -9.81
C TYR A 293 -8.21 11.33 -9.96
N MET A 294 -7.90 12.19 -10.91
CA MET A 294 -6.59 12.78 -11.11
C MET A 294 -6.79 14.21 -11.64
N THR A 295 -5.94 15.16 -11.23
CA THR A 295 -5.95 16.50 -11.83
C THR A 295 -5.50 16.44 -13.29
N LYS A 296 -5.89 17.44 -14.09
CA LYS A 296 -5.49 17.55 -15.50
C LYS A 296 -3.97 17.48 -15.69
N GLU A 297 -3.20 18.08 -14.79
CA GLU A 297 -1.74 18.04 -14.84
C GLU A 297 -1.21 16.61 -14.66
N VAL A 298 -1.69 15.89 -13.63
CA VAL A 298 -1.29 14.50 -13.37
C VAL A 298 -1.72 13.60 -14.53
N LYS A 299 -2.95 13.74 -15.03
CA LYS A 299 -3.43 12.98 -16.20
C LYS A 299 -2.58 13.24 -17.45
N ARG A 300 -2.20 14.49 -17.72
CA ARG A 300 -1.34 14.81 -18.87
C ARG A 300 0.02 14.14 -18.76
N LYS A 301 0.64 14.14 -17.57
CA LYS A 301 1.91 13.44 -17.35
C LYS A 301 1.79 11.92 -17.53
N LEU A 302 0.66 11.34 -17.17
CA LEU A 302 0.43 9.90 -17.28
C LEU A 302 -0.03 9.47 -18.68
N PHE A 303 -0.86 10.25 -19.36
CA PHE A 303 -1.62 9.79 -20.52
C PHE A 303 -1.60 10.77 -21.72
N GLY A 304 -0.80 11.84 -21.67
CA GLY A 304 -0.73 12.86 -22.71
C GLY A 304 -1.90 13.85 -22.67
N ASP A 305 -1.91 14.80 -23.61
CA ASP A 305 -2.84 15.94 -23.60
C ASP A 305 -4.32 15.54 -23.72
N ASN A 306 -4.61 14.47 -24.45
CA ASN A 306 -5.97 13.92 -24.60
C ASN A 306 -6.39 13.00 -23.43
N PHE A 307 -5.54 12.88 -22.41
CA PHE A 307 -5.69 11.95 -21.28
C PHE A 307 -5.85 10.48 -21.70
N ASN A 308 -5.47 10.17 -22.94
CA ASN A 308 -5.37 8.82 -23.47
C ASN A 308 -4.39 8.80 -24.65
N ASN A 309 -3.27 8.12 -24.45
CA ASN A 309 -2.23 7.88 -25.45
C ASN A 309 -2.06 6.37 -25.75
N GLY A 310 -3.10 5.55 -25.51
CA GLY A 310 -3.06 4.10 -25.68
C GLY A 310 -2.52 3.33 -24.47
N LYS A 311 -2.02 4.03 -23.43
CA LYS A 311 -1.42 3.36 -22.26
C LYS A 311 -2.45 2.64 -21.40
N ILE A 312 -3.68 3.15 -21.30
CA ILE A 312 -4.73 2.54 -20.50
C ILE A 312 -5.07 1.16 -21.07
N GLU A 313 -5.22 1.09 -22.39
CA GLU A 313 -5.50 -0.12 -23.17
C GLU A 313 -4.40 -1.15 -22.99
N MET A 314 -3.13 -0.74 -23.14
CA MET A 314 -1.99 -1.63 -22.95
C MET A 314 -1.93 -2.20 -21.52
N LEU A 315 -2.07 -1.35 -20.50
CA LEU A 315 -2.05 -1.77 -19.10
C LEU A 315 -3.24 -2.70 -18.76
N PHE A 316 -4.39 -2.44 -19.36
CA PHE A 316 -5.58 -3.28 -19.21
C PHE A 316 -5.40 -4.64 -19.89
N GLN A 317 -4.85 -4.67 -21.11
CA GLN A 317 -4.53 -5.89 -21.84
C GLN A 317 -3.51 -6.75 -21.08
N ASP A 318 -2.51 -6.15 -20.44
CA ASP A 318 -1.56 -6.85 -19.58
C ASP A 318 -2.25 -7.48 -18.37
N ALA A 319 -3.20 -6.76 -17.76
CA ALA A 319 -4.00 -7.27 -16.66
C ALA A 319 -4.90 -8.44 -17.09
N VAL A 320 -5.56 -8.33 -18.24
CA VAL A 320 -6.33 -9.42 -18.86
C VAL A 320 -5.44 -10.63 -19.09
N SER A 321 -4.27 -10.42 -19.69
CA SER A 321 -3.34 -11.50 -20.01
C SER A 321 -2.83 -12.24 -18.76
N SER A 322 -2.65 -11.51 -17.65
CA SER A 322 -2.25 -12.09 -16.36
C SER A 322 -3.36 -12.93 -15.71
N ILE A 323 -4.63 -12.62 -15.99
CA ILE A 323 -5.79 -13.23 -15.32
C ILE A 323 -6.45 -14.33 -16.18
N LEU A 324 -6.44 -14.19 -17.50
CA LEU A 324 -7.08 -15.11 -18.45
C LEU A 324 -6.09 -15.78 -19.41
N GLY A 325 -4.79 -15.49 -19.32
CA GLY A 325 -3.81 -15.91 -20.32
C GLY A 325 -3.87 -15.03 -21.58
N LYS A 326 -2.98 -15.26 -22.55
CA LYS A 326 -2.93 -14.47 -23.79
C LYS A 326 -4.25 -14.63 -24.56
N GLN A 327 -4.96 -13.52 -24.72
CA GLN A 327 -6.21 -13.44 -25.48
C GLN A 327 -5.97 -12.73 -26.81
N SER A 328 -6.46 -13.30 -27.91
CA SER A 328 -6.27 -12.75 -29.27
C SER A 328 -7.30 -11.70 -29.67
N ASP A 329 -8.49 -11.68 -29.06
CA ASP A 329 -9.57 -10.73 -29.39
C ASP A 329 -10.47 -10.46 -28.17
N LEU A 330 -10.39 -9.25 -27.61
CA LEU A 330 -11.21 -8.85 -26.44
C LEU A 330 -12.70 -8.70 -26.79
N ASN A 331 -13.06 -8.46 -28.05
CA ASN A 331 -14.42 -8.10 -28.45
C ASN A 331 -15.41 -9.26 -28.30
N LYS A 332 -14.91 -10.49 -28.25
CA LYS A 332 -15.71 -11.72 -28.21
C LYS A 332 -15.78 -12.35 -26.82
N ILE A 333 -15.11 -11.77 -25.83
CA ILE A 333 -14.97 -12.40 -24.51
C ILE A 333 -16.02 -11.84 -23.55
N MET A 334 -16.92 -12.72 -23.14
CA MET A 334 -17.83 -12.48 -22.02
C MET A 334 -17.23 -13.06 -20.75
N ILE A 335 -17.20 -12.27 -19.68
CA ILE A 335 -16.56 -12.64 -18.42
C ILE A 335 -17.56 -12.64 -17.27
N SER A 336 -17.31 -13.52 -16.28
CA SER A 336 -18.08 -13.55 -15.04
C SER A 336 -17.71 -12.38 -14.11
N ALA A 337 -18.51 -12.17 -13.06
CA ALA A 337 -18.24 -11.16 -12.04
C ALA A 337 -16.90 -11.38 -11.32
N GLU A 338 -16.53 -12.64 -11.08
CA GLU A 338 -15.26 -13.02 -10.47
C GLU A 338 -14.07 -12.68 -11.36
N VAL A 339 -14.14 -13.03 -12.65
CA VAL A 339 -13.10 -12.69 -13.64
C VAL A 339 -13.00 -11.17 -13.80
N ARG A 340 -14.14 -10.48 -13.91
CA ARG A 340 -14.21 -9.01 -13.97
C ARG A 340 -13.51 -8.37 -12.78
N ASN A 341 -13.82 -8.83 -11.57
CA ASN A 341 -13.19 -8.33 -10.36
C ASN A 341 -11.68 -8.62 -10.35
N ALA A 342 -11.25 -9.83 -10.74
CA ALA A 342 -9.83 -10.19 -10.80
C ALA A 342 -9.05 -9.32 -11.80
N ILE A 343 -9.62 -9.03 -12.97
CA ILE A 343 -9.03 -8.13 -13.98
C ILE A 343 -8.90 -6.71 -13.42
N LEU A 344 -9.97 -6.14 -12.85
CA LEU A 344 -9.91 -4.80 -12.25
C LEU A 344 -8.96 -4.73 -11.06
N PHE A 345 -8.90 -5.80 -10.26
CA PHE A 345 -7.96 -5.92 -9.14
C PHE A 345 -6.52 -5.89 -9.64
N GLN A 346 -6.19 -6.70 -10.65
CA GLN A 346 -4.87 -6.71 -11.29
C GLN A 346 -4.55 -5.36 -11.93
N PHE A 347 -5.45 -4.81 -12.74
CA PHE A 347 -5.28 -3.54 -13.44
C PHE A 347 -5.01 -2.39 -12.47
N ILE A 348 -5.89 -2.16 -11.49
CA ILE A 348 -5.78 -1.01 -10.58
C ILE A 348 -4.62 -1.19 -9.62
N LYS A 349 -4.53 -2.36 -8.96
CA LYS A 349 -3.61 -2.57 -7.84
C LYS A 349 -2.21 -2.97 -8.26
N SER A 350 -1.99 -3.34 -9.51
CA SER A 350 -0.66 -3.63 -10.07
C SER A 350 -0.33 -2.73 -11.25
N ASN A 351 -0.93 -2.98 -12.42
CA ASN A 351 -0.49 -2.39 -13.70
C ASN A 351 -0.54 -0.86 -13.69
N LEU A 352 -1.69 -0.28 -13.35
CA LEU A 352 -1.89 1.17 -13.27
C LEU A 352 -1.07 1.79 -12.14
N THR A 353 -1.03 1.15 -10.97
CA THR A 353 -0.27 1.66 -9.82
C THR A 353 1.22 1.73 -10.12
N GLU A 354 1.80 0.67 -10.68
CA GLU A 354 3.21 0.67 -11.03
C GLU A 354 3.51 1.67 -12.16
N TYR A 355 2.59 1.81 -13.12
CA TYR A 355 2.74 2.84 -14.15
C TYR A 355 2.76 4.27 -13.55
N ILE A 356 1.84 4.56 -12.61
CA ILE A 356 1.80 5.83 -11.89
C ILE A 356 3.12 6.07 -11.16
N LEU A 357 3.57 5.11 -10.36
CA LEU A 357 4.79 5.27 -9.57
C LEU A 357 6.05 5.35 -10.43
N LYS A 358 6.14 4.61 -11.54
CA LYS A 358 7.25 4.73 -12.51
C LYS A 358 7.27 6.10 -13.20
N THR A 359 6.12 6.58 -13.64
CA THR A 359 6.02 7.81 -14.44
C THR A 359 6.20 9.06 -13.60
N LEU A 360 5.56 9.12 -12.43
CA LEU A 360 5.68 10.26 -11.52
C LEU A 360 6.96 10.20 -10.68
N ASN A 361 7.50 8.99 -10.50
CA ASN A 361 8.78 8.67 -9.87
C ASN A 361 9.00 9.31 -8.49
N PRO A 362 8.08 9.19 -7.52
CA PRO A 362 8.17 9.93 -6.26
C PRO A 362 9.37 9.54 -5.37
N LYS A 363 9.79 10.41 -4.44
CA LYS A 363 10.70 10.03 -3.35
C LYS A 363 10.04 9.08 -2.36
N ALA A 364 8.79 9.39 -2.01
CA ALA A 364 7.98 8.64 -1.08
C ALA A 364 6.53 8.56 -1.60
N TYR A 365 5.83 7.49 -1.24
CA TYR A 365 4.44 7.33 -1.61
C TYR A 365 3.65 6.63 -0.52
N ASN A 366 2.33 6.76 -0.56
CA ASN A 366 1.40 6.05 0.31
C ASN A 366 0.20 5.58 -0.51
N ILE A 367 -0.31 4.37 -0.22
CA ILE A 367 -1.56 3.86 -0.78
C ILE A 367 -2.51 3.59 0.39
N CYS A 368 -3.60 4.34 0.46
CA CYS A 368 -4.29 4.53 1.72
C CYS A 368 -5.80 4.73 1.56
N CYS A 369 -6.56 4.01 2.39
CA CYS A 369 -7.96 4.31 2.70
C CYS A 369 -8.08 5.07 4.02
N LYS A 370 -9.28 5.23 4.57
CA LYS A 370 -9.50 5.92 5.85
C LYS A 370 -8.45 5.60 6.94
N ASP A 371 -8.30 4.33 7.28
CA ASP A 371 -7.35 3.90 8.33
C ASP A 371 -6.04 3.36 7.72
N GLY A 372 -5.87 3.38 6.39
CA GLY A 372 -4.67 2.87 5.71
C GLY A 372 -4.53 1.33 5.60
N ILE A 373 -5.42 0.53 6.19
CA ILE A 373 -5.15 -0.92 6.40
C ILE A 373 -6.05 -1.92 5.66
N ASP A 374 -7.33 -1.64 5.42
CA ASP A 374 -8.18 -2.68 4.80
C ASP A 374 -7.93 -2.65 3.28
N ARG A 375 -8.39 -1.60 2.59
CA ARG A 375 -8.14 -1.38 1.15
C ARG A 375 -6.66 -1.07 0.87
N GLY A 376 -6.01 -0.29 1.74
CA GLY A 376 -4.62 0.14 1.57
C GLY A 376 -3.60 -0.98 1.74
N ALA A 377 -3.82 -1.94 2.66
CA ALA A 377 -2.91 -3.08 2.81
C ALA A 377 -2.97 -4.00 1.60
N ILE A 378 -4.17 -4.39 1.16
CA ILE A 378 -4.31 -5.31 0.02
C ILE A 378 -3.76 -4.74 -1.28
N HIS A 379 -3.92 -3.43 -1.49
CA HIS A 379 -3.43 -2.76 -2.68
C HIS A 379 -1.91 -2.79 -2.69
N ASN A 380 -1.27 -2.39 -1.59
CA ASN A 380 0.18 -2.46 -1.46
C ASN A 380 0.72 -3.90 -1.52
N LEU A 381 0.07 -4.86 -0.87
CA LEU A 381 0.46 -6.28 -0.94
C LEU A 381 0.47 -6.76 -2.40
N TRP A 382 -0.63 -6.54 -3.12
CA TRP A 382 -0.74 -6.97 -4.50
C TRP A 382 0.27 -6.28 -5.40
N HIS A 383 0.42 -4.97 -5.24
CA HIS A 383 1.41 -4.18 -5.96
C HIS A 383 2.83 -4.73 -5.75
N GLN A 384 3.23 -4.95 -4.50
CA GLN A 384 4.57 -5.44 -4.18
C GLN A 384 4.80 -6.86 -4.66
N MET A 385 3.82 -7.76 -4.49
CA MET A 385 3.91 -9.14 -5.00
C MET A 385 4.16 -9.17 -6.52
N ASN A 386 3.47 -8.28 -7.25
CA ASN A 386 3.67 -8.13 -8.70
C ASN A 386 5.04 -7.52 -9.05
N LEU A 387 5.42 -6.43 -8.38
CA LEU A 387 6.69 -5.75 -8.63
C LEU A 387 7.87 -6.69 -8.37
N MET A 388 7.89 -7.36 -7.24
CA MET A 388 8.87 -8.37 -6.84
C MET A 388 8.98 -9.50 -7.88
N HIS A 389 7.84 -9.99 -8.38
CA HIS A 389 7.83 -10.96 -9.48
C HIS A 389 8.51 -10.42 -10.75
N THR A 390 8.21 -9.18 -11.16
CA THR A 390 8.83 -8.58 -12.35
C THR A 390 10.33 -8.32 -12.20
N LEU A 391 10.83 -8.28 -10.96
CA LEU A 391 12.23 -8.06 -10.62
C LEU A 391 13.00 -9.37 -10.38
N ASP A 392 12.41 -10.53 -10.69
CA ASP A 392 13.01 -11.86 -10.45
C ASP A 392 13.35 -12.09 -8.95
N GLN A 393 12.59 -11.48 -8.05
CA GLN A 393 12.75 -11.58 -6.60
C GLN A 393 11.39 -11.87 -5.95
N PRO A 394 10.76 -13.01 -6.25
CA PRO A 394 9.38 -13.26 -5.90
C PRO A 394 9.12 -13.23 -4.40
N MET A 395 7.90 -12.81 -4.03
CA MET A 395 7.50 -12.69 -2.64
C MET A 395 7.40 -14.08 -1.99
N THR A 396 8.09 -14.26 -0.87
CA THR A 396 8.02 -15.48 -0.06
C THR A 396 6.68 -15.57 0.68
N LYS A 397 6.30 -16.79 1.12
CA LYS A 397 5.13 -17.01 1.98
C LYS A 397 5.17 -16.11 3.23
N ALA A 398 6.34 -16.01 3.87
CA ALA A 398 6.55 -15.19 5.06
C ALA A 398 6.23 -13.70 4.81
N GLN A 399 6.82 -13.13 3.75
CA GLN A 399 6.55 -11.75 3.33
C GLN A 399 5.08 -11.56 2.99
N PHE A 400 4.45 -12.51 2.29
CA PHE A 400 3.03 -12.42 1.97
C PHE A 400 2.15 -12.27 3.22
N TYR A 401 2.33 -13.12 4.24
CA TYR A 401 1.56 -12.99 5.50
C TYR A 401 1.85 -11.70 6.24
N GLN A 402 3.12 -11.27 6.24
CA GLN A 402 3.51 -10.01 6.84
C GLN A 402 2.75 -8.83 6.20
N TYR A 403 2.69 -8.76 4.88
CA TYR A 403 1.94 -7.73 4.16
C TYR A 403 0.42 -7.87 4.29
N LEU A 404 -0.08 -9.10 4.44
CA LEU A 404 -1.51 -9.39 4.48
C LEU A 404 -2.14 -8.94 5.81
N ASP A 405 -1.53 -9.32 6.94
CA ASP A 405 -2.18 -9.20 8.26
C ASP A 405 -1.52 -8.15 9.18
N ALA A 406 -0.21 -7.87 9.07
CA ALA A 406 0.45 -6.93 9.97
C ALA A 406 -0.18 -5.52 9.95
N PRO A 407 -0.50 -4.93 8.78
CA PRO A 407 -1.16 -3.63 8.76
C PRO A 407 -2.49 -3.62 9.53
N ALA A 408 -3.30 -4.66 9.37
CA ALA A 408 -4.59 -4.76 10.06
C ALA A 408 -4.43 -4.93 11.58
N ILE A 409 -3.45 -5.71 12.01
CA ILE A 409 -3.15 -5.94 13.43
C ILE A 409 -2.62 -4.66 14.09
N ILE A 410 -1.73 -3.92 13.43
CA ILE A 410 -1.15 -2.66 13.95
C ILE A 410 -2.25 -1.64 14.30
N VAL A 411 -3.30 -1.53 13.48
CA VAL A 411 -4.28 -0.44 13.60
C VAL A 411 -5.62 -0.89 14.22
N LYS A 412 -6.05 -2.13 13.94
CA LYS A 412 -7.36 -2.66 14.38
C LYS A 412 -7.28 -3.90 15.27
N TYR A 413 -6.08 -4.41 15.56
CA TYR A 413 -5.91 -5.57 16.45
C TYR A 413 -6.70 -6.79 15.99
N ARG A 414 -6.76 -6.98 14.67
CA ARG A 414 -7.39 -8.13 14.06
C ARG A 414 -6.70 -8.47 12.74
N PRO A 415 -6.81 -9.70 12.24
CA PRO A 415 -6.43 -10.04 10.88
C PRO A 415 -7.25 -9.25 9.86
N LEU A 416 -6.83 -9.30 8.60
CA LEU A 416 -7.58 -8.70 7.50
C LEU A 416 -8.98 -9.32 7.41
N ASN A 417 -9.98 -8.48 7.12
CA ASN A 417 -11.39 -8.87 7.01
C ASN A 417 -11.69 -9.50 5.63
N HIS A 418 -12.94 -9.35 5.15
CA HIS A 418 -13.42 -9.82 3.84
C HIS A 418 -12.57 -9.36 2.63
N ASN A 419 -11.72 -8.35 2.78
CA ASN A 419 -10.73 -7.99 1.75
C ASN A 419 -9.80 -9.15 1.36
N ARG A 420 -9.62 -10.16 2.23
CA ARG A 420 -8.91 -11.41 1.90
C ARG A 420 -9.53 -12.15 0.70
N ASN A 421 -10.85 -12.09 0.55
CA ASN A 421 -11.56 -12.73 -0.56
C ASN A 421 -11.26 -12.06 -1.91
N LEU A 422 -10.92 -10.76 -1.93
CA LEU A 422 -10.51 -10.09 -3.16
C LEU A 422 -9.14 -10.60 -3.64
N ILE A 423 -8.18 -10.70 -2.70
CA ILE A 423 -6.84 -11.24 -3.00
C ILE A 423 -6.97 -12.69 -3.44
N TRP A 424 -7.75 -13.50 -2.72
CA TRP A 424 -7.97 -14.90 -3.08
C TRP A 424 -8.50 -15.04 -4.51
N ASN A 425 -9.51 -14.24 -4.87
CA ASN A 425 -10.09 -14.29 -6.21
C ASN A 425 -9.11 -13.86 -7.31
N ALA A 426 -8.34 -12.78 -7.12
CA ALA A 426 -7.33 -12.37 -8.10
C ALA A 426 -6.18 -13.39 -8.20
N LEU A 427 -5.70 -13.88 -7.06
CA LEU A 427 -4.59 -14.82 -6.98
C LEU A 427 -4.92 -16.16 -7.63
N ARG A 428 -6.13 -16.71 -7.45
CA ARG A 428 -6.49 -18.00 -8.07
C ARG A 428 -6.40 -17.94 -9.60
N PHE A 429 -6.96 -16.91 -10.23
CA PHE A 429 -6.96 -16.80 -11.69
C PHE A 429 -5.55 -16.61 -12.22
N ARG A 430 -4.74 -15.81 -11.52
CA ARG A 430 -3.35 -15.65 -11.89
C ARG A 430 -2.55 -16.94 -11.76
N MET A 431 -2.70 -17.68 -10.67
CA MET A 431 -2.01 -18.96 -10.48
C MET A 431 -2.42 -20.00 -11.53
N ILE A 432 -3.67 -19.94 -12.01
CA ILE A 432 -4.15 -20.80 -13.10
C ILE A 432 -3.47 -20.44 -14.42
N ASN A 433 -3.47 -19.16 -14.78
CA ASN A 433 -3.18 -18.72 -16.16
C ASN A 433 -1.75 -18.17 -16.39
N ASP A 434 -1.01 -17.83 -15.33
CA ASP A 434 0.36 -17.31 -15.41
C ASP A 434 1.36 -18.35 -14.86
N VAL A 435 1.92 -19.15 -15.76
CA VAL A 435 2.84 -20.25 -15.44
C VAL A 435 4.11 -19.74 -14.76
N ALA A 436 4.65 -18.60 -15.21
CA ALA A 436 5.86 -18.01 -14.64
C ALA A 436 5.60 -17.49 -13.23
N PHE A 437 4.47 -16.82 -13.01
CA PHE A 437 4.09 -16.38 -11.68
C PHE A 437 3.86 -17.55 -10.74
N ARG A 438 3.18 -18.62 -11.21
CA ARG A 438 2.97 -19.84 -10.43
C ARG A 438 4.28 -20.51 -10.03
N GLY A 439 5.21 -20.68 -10.97
CA GLY A 439 6.52 -21.27 -10.70
C GLY A 439 7.32 -20.50 -9.64
N ASN A 440 7.13 -19.18 -9.60
CA ASN A 440 7.77 -18.29 -8.64
C ASN A 440 7.07 -18.21 -7.27
N HIS A 441 5.81 -18.66 -7.16
CA HIS A 441 5.03 -18.63 -5.93
C HIS A 441 4.34 -19.98 -5.65
N PRO A 442 5.08 -21.10 -5.56
CA PRO A 442 4.47 -22.42 -5.37
C PRO A 442 3.67 -22.52 -4.07
N TRP A 443 4.09 -21.80 -3.02
CA TRP A 443 3.41 -21.72 -1.73
C TRP A 443 1.97 -21.17 -1.84
N ALA A 444 1.66 -20.38 -2.87
CA ALA A 444 0.36 -19.76 -3.04
C ALA A 444 -0.73 -20.79 -3.35
N ILE A 445 -0.38 -21.97 -3.89
CA ILE A 445 -1.33 -23.05 -4.16
C ILE A 445 -1.96 -23.54 -2.85
N GLU A 446 -1.13 -23.85 -1.86
CA GLU A 446 -1.62 -24.30 -0.55
C GLU A 446 -2.40 -23.21 0.17
N TRP A 447 -1.92 -21.97 0.11
CA TRP A 447 -2.67 -20.84 0.67
C TRP A 447 -4.07 -20.70 0.04
N LEU A 448 -4.19 -20.86 -1.28
CA LEU A 448 -5.48 -20.82 -1.97
C LEU A 448 -6.42 -21.95 -1.52
N LYS A 449 -5.91 -23.17 -1.32
CA LYS A 449 -6.69 -24.31 -0.81
C LYS A 449 -7.18 -24.08 0.62
N GLU A 450 -6.33 -23.52 1.48
CA GLU A 450 -6.65 -23.23 2.88
C GLU A 450 -7.64 -22.06 3.05
N ASN A 451 -7.70 -21.15 2.07
CA ASN A 451 -8.46 -19.89 2.18
C ASN A 451 -9.62 -19.80 1.18
N VAL A 452 -10.11 -20.93 0.65
CA VAL A 452 -11.30 -20.94 -0.24
C VAL A 452 -12.50 -20.32 0.49
N PRO A 453 -13.15 -19.27 -0.06
CA PRO A 453 -14.29 -18.66 0.58
C PRO A 453 -15.44 -19.65 0.78
N HIS A 454 -16.09 -19.60 1.94
CA HIS A 454 -17.13 -20.55 2.34
C HIS A 454 -18.34 -20.61 1.39
N TYR A 455 -18.64 -19.50 0.71
CA TYR A 455 -19.82 -19.38 -0.15
C TYR A 455 -19.53 -19.63 -1.63
N VAL A 456 -18.31 -20.05 -2.00
CA VAL A 456 -18.06 -20.56 -3.34
C VAL A 456 -18.89 -21.82 -3.53
N LEU A 457 -19.66 -21.88 -4.62
CA LEU A 457 -20.53 -23.01 -4.93
C LEU A 457 -19.73 -24.32 -4.90
N SER A 458 -20.33 -25.41 -4.42
CA SER A 458 -19.65 -26.70 -4.22
C SER A 458 -18.94 -27.18 -5.49
N GLU A 459 -19.57 -27.02 -6.66
CA GLU A 459 -18.99 -27.38 -7.96
C GLU A 459 -17.83 -26.47 -8.37
N GLU A 460 -17.96 -25.15 -8.19
CA GLU A 460 -16.87 -24.20 -8.47
C GLU A 460 -15.69 -24.45 -7.53
N LYS A 461 -15.97 -24.69 -6.24
CA LYS A 461 -14.97 -25.06 -5.24
C LYS A 461 -14.25 -26.34 -5.65
N LYS A 462 -14.99 -27.37 -6.05
CA LYS A 462 -14.42 -28.63 -6.56
C LYS A 462 -13.53 -28.37 -7.77
N TRP A 463 -14.03 -27.63 -8.77
CA TRP A 463 -13.25 -27.29 -9.95
C TRP A 463 -11.96 -26.53 -9.60
N VAL A 464 -12.02 -25.51 -8.74
CA VAL A 464 -10.84 -24.76 -8.30
C VAL A 464 -9.84 -25.69 -7.61
N LEU A 465 -10.31 -26.51 -6.67
CA LEU A 465 -9.44 -27.47 -5.96
C LEU A 465 -8.82 -28.48 -6.93
N ASP A 466 -9.56 -28.97 -7.91
CA ASP A 466 -9.06 -29.88 -8.95
C ASP A 466 -7.97 -29.20 -9.79
N GLN A 467 -8.15 -27.94 -10.19
CA GLN A 467 -7.12 -27.18 -10.91
C GLN A 467 -5.85 -27.01 -10.05
N LEU A 468 -6.01 -26.64 -8.78
CA LEU A 468 -4.89 -26.44 -7.85
C LEU A 468 -4.15 -27.75 -7.55
N ASN A 469 -4.87 -28.87 -7.45
CA ASN A 469 -4.29 -30.19 -7.25
C ASN A 469 -3.47 -30.63 -8.47
N LYS A 470 -3.99 -30.43 -9.69
CA LYS A 470 -3.24 -30.69 -10.93
C LYS A 470 -1.93 -29.91 -10.97
N MET A 471 -1.94 -28.64 -10.58
CA MET A 471 -0.74 -27.80 -10.53
C MET A 471 0.28 -28.27 -9.49
N SER A 472 -0.18 -28.77 -8.34
CA SER A 472 0.68 -29.29 -7.28
C SER A 472 1.48 -30.51 -7.75
N ILE A 473 0.86 -31.37 -8.55
CA ILE A 473 1.49 -32.57 -9.14
C ILE A 473 2.56 -32.17 -10.16
N THR A 474 2.28 -31.17 -11.01
CA THR A 474 3.24 -30.71 -12.03
C THR A 474 4.52 -30.11 -11.44
N ILE A 475 4.43 -29.42 -10.29
CA ILE A 475 5.59 -28.82 -9.62
C ILE A 475 6.49 -29.89 -8.98
N ASN A 476 5.91 -30.99 -8.51
CA ASN A 476 6.63 -32.07 -7.83
C ASN A 476 7.25 -33.11 -8.80
N GLN A 477 7.16 -32.91 -10.12
CA GLN A 477 7.86 -33.76 -11.09
C GLN A 477 9.25 -33.19 -11.42
N PRO A 478 10.36 -33.88 -11.09
CA PRO A 478 11.73 -33.39 -11.26
C PRO A 478 12.11 -33.02 -12.70
N GLN A 479 11.38 -33.51 -13.71
CA GLN A 479 11.71 -33.31 -15.11
C GLN A 479 11.25 -31.96 -15.69
N ILE A 480 10.32 -31.24 -15.05
CA ILE A 480 9.79 -29.96 -15.58
C ILE A 480 10.59 -28.75 -15.08
N ALA A 481 11.22 -28.84 -13.91
CA ALA A 481 12.11 -27.80 -13.38
C ALA A 481 13.26 -27.49 -14.36
N THR A 482 13.77 -28.50 -15.04
CA THR A 482 14.84 -28.37 -16.05
C THR A 482 14.37 -27.63 -17.30
N THR A 483 13.14 -27.88 -17.76
CA THR A 483 12.58 -27.25 -18.98
C THR A 483 12.20 -25.79 -18.74
N ILE A 484 11.61 -25.46 -17.57
CA ILE A 484 11.29 -24.07 -17.18
C ILE A 484 12.59 -23.25 -16.98
N TYR A 485 13.63 -23.87 -16.40
CA TYR A 485 14.95 -23.24 -16.28
C TYR A 485 15.60 -23.02 -17.65
N GLN A 486 15.49 -23.97 -18.59
CA GLN A 486 16.05 -23.84 -19.93
C GLN A 486 15.33 -22.80 -20.80
N GLU A 487 14.00 -22.66 -20.71
CA GLU A 487 13.25 -21.64 -21.45
C GLU A 487 13.52 -20.22 -20.92
N SER A 488 13.60 -20.05 -19.59
CA SER A 488 13.97 -18.77 -18.99
C SER A 488 15.42 -18.36 -19.32
N THR A 489 16.32 -19.33 -19.46
CA THR A 489 17.72 -19.08 -19.86
C THR A 489 17.85 -18.73 -21.35
N LYS A 490 17.04 -19.35 -22.24
CA LYS A 490 16.95 -19.00 -23.67
C LYS A 490 16.40 -17.59 -23.90
N LEU A 491 15.44 -17.14 -23.07
CA LEU A 491 14.94 -15.76 -23.09
C LEU A 491 15.99 -14.76 -22.57
N LYS A 492 16.81 -15.14 -21.57
CA LYS A 492 17.93 -14.32 -21.07
C LYS A 492 19.03 -14.14 -22.13
N GLN A 493 19.36 -15.15 -22.93
CA GLN A 493 20.36 -15.02 -24.00
C GLN A 493 19.92 -14.12 -25.18
N LYS A 494 18.61 -13.96 -25.42
CA LYS A 494 18.09 -13.01 -26.42
C LYS A 494 18.00 -11.56 -25.94
N ALA A 495 18.04 -11.31 -24.62
CA ALA A 495 17.97 -9.96 -24.05
C ALA A 495 19.35 -9.29 -23.87
N VAL A 496 20.46 -10.03 -24.06
CA VAL A 496 21.83 -9.50 -24.01
C VAL A 496 22.27 -8.99 -25.38
N VAL A 497 21.56 -8.00 -25.91
CA VAL A 497 22.11 -7.08 -26.93
C VAL A 497 21.60 -5.68 -26.61
N CYS A 498 22.15 -5.07 -25.55
CA CYS A 498 22.01 -3.63 -25.29
C CYS A 498 23.34 -3.11 -24.71
N PRO A 499 24.17 -2.35 -25.46
CA PRO A 499 25.57 -2.09 -25.08
C PRO A 499 25.79 -1.01 -23.99
N LEU A 500 24.76 -0.54 -23.29
CA LEU A 500 24.89 0.62 -22.40
C LEU A 500 25.09 0.31 -20.90
N TYR A 501 25.22 -0.96 -20.50
CA TYR A 501 25.29 -1.34 -19.07
C TYR A 501 26.68 -1.71 -18.55
N HIS A 502 27.70 -1.85 -19.40
CA HIS A 502 29.03 -2.33 -18.96
C HIS A 502 29.96 -1.27 -18.35
N ALA A 503 29.66 0.02 -18.49
CA ALA A 503 30.55 1.09 -17.98
C ALA A 503 30.46 1.32 -16.46
N HIS A 504 29.46 0.78 -15.76
CA HIS A 504 29.23 1.10 -14.34
C HIS A 504 29.69 0.03 -13.33
N LEU A 505 30.01 -1.19 -13.77
CA LEU A 505 30.41 -2.28 -12.88
C LEU A 505 31.93 -2.35 -12.61
N HIS A 506 32.77 -1.72 -13.44
CA HIS A 506 34.23 -1.70 -13.22
C HIS A 506 34.73 -0.71 -12.15
N LYS A 507 33.87 0.18 -11.63
CA LYS A 507 34.26 1.14 -10.56
C LYS A 507 33.87 0.72 -9.13
N ARG A 508 33.20 -0.42 -8.94
CA ARG A 508 32.79 -0.90 -7.61
C ARG A 508 33.59 -2.10 -7.08
N SER A 509 34.40 -2.76 -7.92
CA SER A 509 35.19 -3.94 -7.49
C SER A 509 36.53 -3.59 -6.81
N THR A 510 36.99 -2.34 -6.87
CA THR A 510 38.24 -1.88 -6.21
C THR A 510 38.07 -1.33 -4.80
N PHE A 511 36.85 -1.33 -4.23
CA PHE A 511 36.59 -0.80 -2.88
C PHE A 511 36.30 -1.89 -1.84
N VAL A 512 36.01 -3.12 -2.27
CA VAL A 512 35.67 -4.24 -1.35
C VAL A 512 36.93 -4.99 -0.89
N THR A 513 38.02 -4.95 -1.65
CA THR A 513 39.29 -5.61 -1.31
C THR A 513 40.17 -4.89 -0.28
N ARG A 514 39.71 -3.78 0.31
CA ARG A 514 40.48 -3.00 1.31
C ARG A 514 39.91 -3.01 2.74
N ILE A 515 38.78 -3.67 2.96
CA ILE A 515 38.15 -3.73 4.30
C ILE A 515 38.51 -5.05 5.02
N ASP A 516 38.81 -6.11 4.29
CA ASP A 516 39.20 -7.40 4.88
C ASP A 516 40.65 -7.41 5.42
N ASP A 517 41.53 -6.52 4.96
CA ASP A 517 42.91 -6.40 5.46
C ASP A 517 43.03 -5.62 6.80
N ILE A 518 41.97 -4.92 7.23
CA ILE A 518 41.98 -4.12 8.46
C ILE A 518 41.44 -4.91 9.66
N TYR A 519 40.66 -5.97 9.43
CA TYR A 519 40.06 -6.76 10.52
C TYR A 519 40.94 -7.93 11.02
N GLN A 520 42.01 -8.27 10.31
CA GLN A 520 42.86 -9.43 10.62
C GLN A 520 44.16 -9.11 11.38
N ARG A 521 44.34 -7.87 11.86
CA ARG A 521 45.54 -7.44 12.64
C ARG A 521 45.25 -7.00 14.08
N LYS A 522 44.20 -7.52 14.73
CA LYS A 522 43.88 -7.14 16.13
C LYS A 522 43.54 -8.29 17.07
N ILE A 523 44.11 -9.47 16.82
CA ILE A 523 44.18 -10.56 17.80
C ILE A 523 45.63 -11.00 17.78
N ASP A 524 46.41 -10.49 18.73
CA ASP A 524 47.62 -11.08 19.32
C ASP A 524 48.45 -9.96 20.00
N SER A 525 48.23 -9.79 21.30
CA SER A 525 49.31 -9.43 22.23
C SER A 525 48.88 -9.73 23.67
N PRO A 526 49.63 -10.59 24.39
CA PRO A 526 49.51 -10.72 25.84
C PRO A 526 50.35 -9.67 26.59
N ALA A 527 50.00 -9.56 27.87
CA ALA A 527 50.53 -8.78 28.99
C ALA A 527 52.04 -8.42 29.05
N LEU A 528 52.32 -7.29 29.73
CA LEU A 528 53.29 -7.09 30.86
C LEU A 528 53.39 -5.56 31.14
N ALA A 529 52.94 -5.07 32.30
CA ALA A 529 53.69 -4.88 33.55
C ALA A 529 54.64 -3.66 33.56
N CYS A 530 54.18 -2.55 34.14
CA CYS A 530 54.82 -1.71 35.17
C CYS A 530 53.97 -0.44 35.36
#